data_AF-Q84XY4-F1
#
_entry.id   AF-Q84XY4-F1
#
_cell.length_a   1.000
_cell.length_b   1.000
_cell.length_c   1.000
_cell.angle_alpha   90.00
_cell.angle_beta   90.00
_cell.angle_gamma   90.00
#
_symmetry.space_group_name_H-M   'P 1'
#
loop_
_entity.id
_entity.type
_entity.pdbx_description
1 polymer ?
#
loop_
_entity_poly.entity_id
_entity_poly.type
_entity_poly.pdbx_seq_one_letter_code
_entity_poly.pdbx_strand_id
1 'polypeptide(L)'
;LAAFSVAVETFKRQFDDLQKHIESIENAIDSKLESNGVVLAARNNNFHQPMLSPPRNNVSVETTVTVSQPSQEIVPETSNKPEGERICELMCSKGLRKYIYANISDQAKLMEEIPSALKLAKEPAKFVLDCIGKFYLQGRRAFTKESPMSSARQVSLLILESFLLMPDRG
;
A
#
# COMPACT_ATOMS: atom_id res chain seq x y z
N LEU A 1 -24.10 5.99 49.02
CA LEU A 1 -22.67 5.83 49.37
C LEU A 1 -22.14 4.42 49.13
N ALA A 2 -22.75 3.35 49.67
CA ALA A 2 -22.25 1.97 49.49
C ALA A 2 -22.13 1.52 48.01
N ALA A 3 -23.14 1.78 47.17
CA ALA A 3 -23.11 1.41 45.75
C ALA A 3 -21.99 2.12 44.95
N PHE A 4 -21.64 3.36 45.33
CA PHE A 4 -20.53 4.09 44.72
C PHE A 4 -19.18 3.48 45.11
N SER A 5 -19.00 3.12 46.38
CA SER A 5 -17.78 2.43 46.85
C SER A 5 -17.53 1.13 46.10
N VAL A 6 -18.57 0.30 45.95
CA VAL A 6 -18.49 -0.97 45.21
C VAL A 6 -18.16 -0.75 43.74
N ALA A 7 -18.75 0.27 43.11
CA ALA A 7 -18.46 0.60 41.71
C ALA A 7 -16.99 1.05 41.53
N VAL A 8 -16.46 1.88 42.43
CA VAL A 8 -15.07 2.33 42.40
C VAL A 8 -14.09 1.18 42.65
N GLU A 9 -14.39 0.29 43.60
CA GLU A 9 -13.58 -0.91 43.85
C GLU A 9 -13.59 -1.86 42.65
N THR A 10 -14.74 -2.03 42.01
CA THR A 10 -14.88 -2.86 40.79
C THR A 10 -14.06 -2.26 39.65
N PHE A 11 -14.19 -0.94 39.41
CA PHE A 11 -13.39 -0.25 38.40
C PHE A 11 -11.89 -0.41 38.66
N LYS A 12 -11.45 -0.20 39.91
CA LYS A 12 -10.04 -0.34 40.27
C LYS A 12 -9.50 -1.73 39.99
N ARG A 13 -10.26 -2.79 40.34
CA ARG A 13 -9.86 -4.18 40.04
C ARG A 13 -9.72 -4.43 38.54
N GLN A 14 -10.65 -3.91 37.73
CA GLN A 14 -10.59 -4.05 36.28
C GLN A 14 -9.41 -3.28 35.67
N PHE A 15 -9.11 -2.09 36.21
CA PHE A 15 -7.97 -1.31 35.79
C PHE A 15 -6.64 -2.02 36.13
N ASP A 16 -6.51 -2.55 37.35
CA ASP A 16 -5.33 -3.29 37.79
C ASP A 16 -5.10 -4.56 36.94
N ASP A 17 -6.18 -5.25 36.55
CA ASP A 17 -6.12 -6.42 35.66
C ASP A 17 -5.64 -6.05 34.25
N LEU A 18 -6.18 -4.96 33.70
CA LEU A 18 -5.75 -4.42 32.41
C LEU A 18 -4.27 -4.03 32.41
N GLN A 19 -3.81 -3.38 33.48
CA GLN A 19 -2.42 -2.97 33.63
C GLN A 19 -1.48 -4.19 33.63
N LYS A 20 -1.81 -5.25 34.39
CA LYS A 20 -1.05 -6.50 34.38
C LYS A 20 -1.00 -7.16 33.00
N HIS A 21 -2.10 -7.10 32.25
CA HIS A 21 -2.14 -7.66 30.91
C HIS A 21 -1.22 -6.89 29.95
N ILE A 22 -1.19 -5.56 30.03
CA ILE A 22 -0.27 -4.72 29.26
C ILE A 22 1.19 -5.07 29.58
N GLU A 23 1.54 -5.13 30.87
CA GLU A 23 2.89 -5.52 31.31
C GLU A 23 3.26 -6.94 30.83
N SER A 24 2.30 -7.87 30.82
CA SER A 24 2.52 -9.22 30.27
C SER A 24 2.82 -9.20 28.77
N ILE A 25 2.16 -8.32 28.00
CA ILE A 25 2.40 -8.19 26.56
C ILE A 25 3.80 -7.62 26.31
N GLU A 26 4.17 -6.57 27.03
CA GLU A 26 5.50 -5.94 26.93
C GLU A 26 6.61 -6.96 27.23
N ASN A 27 6.50 -7.67 28.35
CA ASN A 27 7.46 -8.72 28.74
C ASN A 27 7.56 -9.86 27.69
N ALA A 28 6.44 -10.24 27.07
CA ALA A 28 6.43 -11.28 26.04
C ALA A 28 7.12 -10.83 24.75
N ILE A 29 6.96 -9.55 24.38
CA ILE A 29 7.64 -8.95 23.22
C ILE A 29 9.14 -8.91 23.47
N ASP A 30 9.57 -8.42 24.64
CA ASP A 30 10.99 -8.31 25.00
C ASP A 30 11.67 -9.69 25.04
N SER A 31 11.02 -10.67 25.67
CA SER A 31 11.50 -12.06 25.69
C SER A 31 11.68 -12.64 24.28
N LYS A 32 10.75 -12.34 23.36
CA LYS A 32 10.86 -12.77 21.96
C LYS A 32 11.96 -12.05 21.20
N LEU A 33 12.23 -10.79 21.51
CA LEU A 33 13.29 -10.02 20.88
C LEU A 33 14.66 -10.55 21.32
N GLU A 34 14.88 -10.74 22.62
CA GLU A 34 16.13 -11.29 23.17
C GLU A 34 16.39 -12.72 22.67
N SER A 35 15.36 -13.57 22.62
CA SER A 35 15.47 -14.92 22.06
C SER A 35 15.86 -14.94 20.57
N ASN A 36 15.47 -13.91 19.80
CA ASN A 36 15.77 -13.82 18.37
C ASN A 36 17.08 -13.07 18.09
N GLY A 37 17.51 -12.17 18.98
CA GLY A 37 18.77 -11.43 18.88
C GLY A 37 19.99 -12.35 18.95
N VAL A 38 19.93 -13.42 19.76
CA VAL A 38 21.01 -14.43 19.86
C VAL A 38 21.19 -15.22 18.55
N VAL A 39 20.13 -15.38 17.75
CA VAL A 39 20.20 -16.16 16.49
C VAL A 39 20.86 -15.37 15.34
N LEU A 40 20.84 -14.04 15.38
CA LEU A 40 21.38 -13.21 14.30
C LEU A 40 22.90 -12.97 14.41
N ALA A 41 23.50 -13.09 15.60
CA ALA A 41 24.94 -12.91 15.78
C ALA A 41 25.79 -14.06 15.17
N ALA A 42 25.20 -15.23 14.89
CA ALA A 42 25.92 -16.42 14.44
C ALA A 42 26.02 -16.59 12.91
N ARG A 43 25.38 -15.72 12.09
CA ARG A 43 25.26 -15.94 10.62
C ARG A 43 26.08 -15.00 9.74
N ASN A 44 27.02 -14.22 10.29
CA ASN A 44 28.00 -13.49 9.49
C ASN A 44 29.34 -14.20 9.52
N ASN A 45 29.51 -15.22 8.69
CA ASN A 45 30.82 -15.57 8.10
C ASN A 45 30.62 -16.44 6.85
N ASN A 46 31.16 -15.94 5.75
CA ASN A 46 31.44 -16.60 4.47
C ASN A 46 30.24 -16.88 3.54
N PHE A 47 30.19 -16.21 2.38
CA PHE A 47 30.73 -16.76 1.14
C PHE A 47 30.77 -15.68 0.03
N HIS A 48 31.94 -15.56 -0.60
CA HIS A 48 32.22 -14.77 -1.79
C HIS A 48 31.97 -15.61 -3.07
N GLN A 49 31.77 -14.89 -4.18
CA GLN A 49 32.15 -15.16 -5.58
C GLN A 49 31.04 -15.41 -6.65
N PRO A 50 31.33 -15.04 -7.93
CA PRO A 50 30.41 -14.26 -8.76
C PRO A 50 30.10 -14.88 -10.14
N MET A 51 29.26 -14.15 -10.90
CA MET A 51 29.08 -14.17 -12.36
C MET A 51 28.53 -15.45 -13.01
N LEU A 52 27.50 -15.30 -13.84
CA LEU A 52 27.36 -15.91 -15.17
C LEU A 52 26.02 -15.47 -15.81
N SER A 53 26.10 -14.66 -16.86
CA SER A 53 24.97 -14.40 -17.78
C SER A 53 25.16 -15.22 -19.05
N PRO A 54 24.08 -15.77 -19.63
CA PRO A 54 24.08 -16.16 -21.05
C PRO A 54 22.77 -15.69 -21.77
N PRO A 55 22.58 -15.94 -23.09
CA PRO A 55 23.17 -15.20 -24.20
C PRO A 55 22.12 -14.62 -25.17
N ARG A 56 22.58 -13.71 -26.03
CA ARG A 56 21.85 -13.10 -27.16
C ARG A 56 22.18 -13.87 -28.45
N ASN A 57 21.19 -14.22 -29.27
CA ASN A 57 21.27 -14.73 -30.67
C ASN A 57 19.84 -14.65 -31.28
N ASN A 58 19.52 -13.75 -32.23
CA ASN A 58 19.70 -13.72 -33.71
C ASN A 58 18.43 -14.22 -34.48
N VAL A 59 17.72 -13.32 -35.17
CA VAL A 59 17.58 -13.15 -36.64
C VAL A 59 16.65 -14.16 -37.36
N SER A 60 15.61 -13.65 -38.04
CA SER A 60 15.22 -13.91 -39.45
C SER A 60 13.71 -13.60 -39.65
N VAL A 61 13.32 -12.41 -40.14
CA VAL A 61 13.03 -12.01 -41.55
C VAL A 61 11.64 -12.46 -42.07
N GLU A 62 10.78 -11.44 -42.22
CA GLU A 62 9.85 -11.14 -43.33
C GLU A 62 8.68 -12.07 -43.68
N THR A 63 7.45 -11.56 -43.50
CA THR A 63 6.38 -11.68 -44.50
C THR A 63 5.46 -10.45 -44.43
N THR A 64 5.11 -9.99 -45.61
CA THR A 64 4.49 -8.72 -46.01
C THR A 64 2.96 -8.70 -45.89
N VAL A 65 2.45 -7.52 -45.53
CA VAL A 65 1.24 -6.79 -46.02
C VAL A 65 -0.14 -7.48 -45.88
N THR A 66 -1.06 -6.85 -45.12
CA THR A 66 -2.28 -6.17 -45.64
C THR A 66 -3.26 -5.82 -44.50
N VAL A 67 -3.44 -4.50 -44.30
CA VAL A 67 -4.68 -3.75 -43.96
C VAL A 67 -5.80 -4.46 -43.19
N SER A 68 -6.13 -3.92 -42.00
CA SER A 68 -7.49 -3.43 -41.65
C SER A 68 -7.48 -2.65 -40.34
N GLN A 69 -7.90 -1.38 -40.39
CA GLN A 69 -8.28 -0.55 -39.23
C GLN A 69 -9.52 -1.14 -38.53
N PRO A 70 -9.77 -0.76 -37.26
CA PRO A 70 -10.67 0.37 -36.99
C PRO A 70 -10.08 1.30 -35.91
N SER A 71 -9.96 2.58 -36.21
CA SER A 71 -10.87 3.63 -35.73
C SER A 71 -10.33 4.37 -34.51
N GLN A 72 -9.65 5.49 -34.83
CA GLN A 72 -9.71 6.78 -34.15
C GLN A 72 -9.84 6.74 -32.61
N GLU A 73 -8.71 6.66 -31.90
CA GLU A 73 -8.62 7.30 -30.60
C GLU A 73 -8.21 8.76 -30.81
N ILE A 74 -9.21 9.62 -30.62
CA ILE A 74 -9.09 11.06 -30.49
C ILE A 74 -7.99 11.32 -29.46
N VAL A 75 -6.90 11.94 -29.90
CA VAL A 75 -5.96 12.65 -29.03
C VAL A 75 -6.67 13.90 -28.55
N PRO A 76 -6.96 14.09 -27.24
CA PRO A 76 -7.17 15.41 -26.73
C PRO A 76 -5.84 15.88 -26.17
N GLU A 77 -5.29 16.88 -26.88
CA GLU A 77 -4.67 18.09 -26.33
C GLU A 77 -3.87 17.93 -25.04
N THR A 78 -2.61 18.36 -25.13
CA THR A 78 -1.70 18.68 -24.04
C THR A 78 -2.39 19.49 -22.95
N SER A 79 -3.06 18.80 -22.03
CA SER A 79 -3.56 19.36 -20.80
C SER A 79 -2.36 19.47 -19.87
N ASN A 80 -1.96 20.70 -19.55
CA ASN A 80 -0.93 21.01 -18.55
C ASN A 80 -1.27 20.50 -17.13
N LYS A 81 -2.36 19.74 -16.96
CA LYS A 81 -2.74 19.13 -15.68
C LYS A 81 -1.70 18.10 -15.23
N PRO A 82 -1.34 18.05 -13.94
CA PRO A 82 -0.56 16.99 -13.33
C PRO A 82 -1.08 15.58 -13.67
N GLU A 83 -0.19 14.60 -13.71
CA GLU A 83 -0.56 13.23 -14.08
C GLU A 83 -1.61 12.61 -13.14
N GLY A 84 -1.50 12.85 -11.82
CA GLY A 84 -2.47 12.35 -10.84
C GLY A 84 -3.87 12.91 -11.06
N GLU A 85 -3.99 14.18 -11.43
CA GLU A 85 -5.27 14.82 -11.75
C GLU A 85 -5.94 14.18 -12.95
N ARG A 86 -5.20 14.01 -14.05
CA ARG A 86 -5.75 13.38 -15.27
C ARG A 86 -6.23 11.96 -15.01
N ILE A 87 -5.47 11.20 -14.22
CA ILE A 87 -5.84 9.82 -13.83
C ILE A 87 -7.13 9.81 -13.01
N CYS A 88 -7.29 10.73 -12.06
CA CYS A 88 -8.48 10.80 -11.21
C CYS A 88 -9.72 11.29 -11.98
N GLU A 89 -9.55 12.28 -12.86
CA GLU A 89 -10.61 12.79 -13.75
C GLU A 89 -11.13 11.69 -14.69
N LEU A 90 -10.22 10.90 -15.27
CA LEU A 90 -10.54 9.74 -16.11
C LEU A 90 -11.01 8.51 -15.29
N MET A 91 -11.00 8.57 -13.95
CA MET A 91 -11.30 7.46 -13.04
C MET A 91 -10.54 6.16 -13.39
N CYS A 92 -9.26 6.28 -13.78
CA CYS A 92 -8.45 5.14 -14.22
C CYS A 92 -7.83 4.39 -13.04
N SER A 93 -8.52 3.39 -12.48
CA SER A 93 -8.10 2.74 -11.23
C SER A 93 -6.77 1.99 -11.34
N LYS A 94 -6.49 1.39 -12.51
CA LYS A 94 -5.20 0.77 -12.79
C LYS A 94 -4.08 1.81 -12.89
N GLY A 95 -4.37 2.95 -13.51
CA GLY A 95 -3.45 4.08 -13.63
C GLY A 95 -3.06 4.62 -12.26
N LEU A 96 -4.05 4.87 -11.39
CA LEU A 96 -3.79 5.42 -10.06
C LEU A 96 -2.94 4.49 -9.19
N ARG A 97 -3.27 3.18 -9.18
CA ARG A 97 -2.44 2.18 -8.49
C ARG A 97 -0.99 2.18 -8.97
N LYS A 98 -0.78 2.25 -10.30
CA LYS A 98 0.56 2.25 -10.89
C LYS A 98 1.32 3.53 -10.57
N TYR A 99 0.64 4.68 -10.64
CA TYR A 99 1.21 5.99 -10.32
C TYR A 99 1.71 6.03 -8.87
N ILE A 100 0.87 5.63 -7.93
CA ILE A 100 1.21 5.60 -6.51
C ILE A 100 2.34 4.58 -6.24
N TYR A 101 2.28 3.40 -6.85
CA TYR A 101 3.36 2.41 -6.72
C TYR A 101 4.71 2.95 -7.20
N ALA A 102 4.73 3.67 -8.34
CA ALA A 102 5.95 4.25 -8.89
C ALA A 102 6.55 5.38 -8.04
N ASN A 103 5.71 6.11 -7.30
CA ASN A 103 6.12 7.24 -6.47
C ASN A 103 6.08 6.92 -4.97
N ILE A 104 5.98 5.63 -4.58
CA ILE A 104 5.74 5.23 -3.19
C ILE A 104 6.84 5.66 -2.20
N SER A 105 8.06 5.86 -2.71
CA SER A 105 9.19 6.37 -1.92
C SER A 105 9.02 7.84 -1.52
N ASP A 106 8.22 8.60 -2.27
CA ASP A 106 7.93 10.02 -2.02
C ASP A 106 6.47 10.17 -1.57
N GLN A 107 6.21 9.69 -0.36
CA GLN A 107 4.87 9.73 0.23
C GLN A 107 4.38 11.18 0.43
N ALA A 108 5.27 12.13 0.71
CA ALA A 108 4.92 13.53 0.91
C ALA A 108 4.29 14.13 -0.35
N LYS A 109 4.92 13.92 -1.51
CA LYS A 109 4.38 14.33 -2.80
C LYS A 109 3.00 13.71 -3.08
N LEU A 110 2.84 12.42 -2.79
CA LEU A 110 1.57 11.72 -3.01
C LEU A 110 0.44 12.26 -2.12
N MET A 111 0.75 12.60 -0.86
CA MET A 111 -0.22 13.17 0.07
C MET A 111 -0.60 14.61 -0.26
N GLU A 112 0.23 15.36 -0.97
CA GLU A 112 -0.10 16.70 -1.46
C GLU A 112 -0.98 16.64 -2.72
N GLU A 113 -0.65 15.76 -3.67
CA GLU A 113 -1.28 15.73 -4.99
C GLU A 113 -2.59 14.93 -5.02
N ILE A 114 -2.59 13.71 -4.48
CA ILE A 114 -3.68 12.75 -4.69
C ILE A 114 -5.01 13.16 -4.03
N PRO A 115 -5.04 13.68 -2.78
CA PRO A 115 -6.32 14.10 -2.17
C PRO A 115 -7.04 15.18 -2.97
N SER A 116 -6.29 16.17 -3.48
CA SER A 116 -6.82 17.24 -4.33
C SER A 116 -7.28 16.68 -5.68
N ALA A 117 -6.49 15.80 -6.30
CA ALA A 117 -6.83 15.16 -7.57
C ALA A 117 -8.10 14.27 -7.47
N LEU A 118 -8.29 13.56 -6.36
CA LEU A 118 -9.47 12.69 -6.16
C LEU A 118 -10.79 13.46 -6.20
N LYS A 119 -10.79 14.76 -5.88
CA LYS A 119 -12.00 15.61 -5.99
C LYS A 119 -12.52 15.73 -7.42
N LEU A 120 -11.61 15.67 -8.39
CA LEU A 120 -11.95 15.78 -9.81
C LEU A 120 -12.68 14.52 -10.32
N ALA A 121 -12.60 13.41 -9.60
CA ALA A 121 -13.36 12.23 -9.94
C ALA A 121 -14.87 12.48 -9.79
N LYS A 122 -15.65 11.97 -10.76
CA LYS A 122 -17.10 12.05 -10.75
C LYS A 122 -17.73 11.32 -9.57
N GLU A 123 -17.20 10.14 -9.23
CA GLU A 123 -17.66 9.31 -8.12
C GLU A 123 -16.46 8.87 -7.24
N PRO A 124 -15.89 9.75 -6.38
CA PRO A 124 -14.62 9.46 -5.72
C PRO A 124 -14.64 8.23 -4.81
N ALA A 125 -15.72 8.01 -4.05
CA ALA A 125 -15.83 6.86 -3.15
C ALA A 125 -15.82 5.52 -3.93
N LYS A 126 -16.59 5.44 -5.02
CA LYS A 126 -16.61 4.29 -5.92
C LYS A 126 -15.26 4.08 -6.61
N PHE A 127 -14.66 5.17 -7.08
CA PHE A 127 -13.34 5.15 -7.70
C PHE A 127 -12.26 4.59 -6.75
N VAL A 128 -12.27 5.02 -5.50
CA VAL A 128 -11.36 4.52 -4.45
C VAL A 128 -11.60 3.05 -4.16
N LEU A 129 -12.86 2.62 -4.10
CA LEU A 129 -13.21 1.21 -3.94
C LEU A 129 -12.66 0.33 -5.09
N ASP A 130 -12.79 0.80 -6.33
CA ASP A 130 -12.24 0.11 -7.51
C ASP A 130 -10.69 0.08 -7.50
N CYS A 131 -10.07 1.11 -6.93
CA CYS A 131 -8.63 1.23 -6.77
C CYS A 131 -8.06 0.27 -5.73
N ILE A 132 -8.68 0.11 -4.56
CA ILE A 132 -8.18 -0.83 -3.55
C ILE A 132 -8.35 -2.30 -3.99
N GLY A 133 -9.33 -2.59 -4.85
CA GLY A 133 -9.52 -3.93 -5.38
C GLY A 133 -9.83 -4.96 -4.29
N LYS A 134 -9.09 -6.08 -4.26
CA LYS A 134 -9.38 -7.24 -3.39
C LYS A 134 -8.20 -7.66 -2.51
N PHE A 135 -7.25 -6.75 -2.25
CA PHE A 135 -6.07 -7.09 -1.45
C PHE A 135 -6.45 -7.59 -0.04
N TYR A 136 -7.52 -7.05 0.55
CA TYR A 136 -8.00 -7.39 1.88
C TYR A 136 -8.60 -8.80 2.00
N LEU A 137 -8.86 -9.49 0.87
CA LEU A 137 -9.30 -10.88 0.88
C LEU A 137 -8.17 -11.86 1.17
N GLN A 138 -6.91 -11.41 1.08
CA GLN A 138 -5.75 -12.26 1.30
C GLN A 138 -5.45 -12.40 2.80
N GLY A 139 -5.10 -13.61 3.23
CA GLY A 139 -4.73 -13.88 4.62
C GLY A 139 -3.37 -13.26 4.99
N ARG A 140 -3.08 -13.15 6.29
CA ARG A 140 -1.83 -12.55 6.82
C ARG A 140 -0.55 -13.07 6.16
N ARG A 141 -0.52 -14.36 5.81
CA ARG A 141 0.63 -15.03 5.18
C ARG A 141 0.97 -14.50 3.79
N ALA A 142 0.03 -13.83 3.12
CA ALA A 142 0.28 -13.20 1.84
C ALA A 142 1.16 -11.94 1.95
N PHE A 143 1.28 -11.32 3.13
CA PHE A 143 1.94 -10.01 3.32
C PHE A 143 3.32 -10.10 3.97
N THR A 144 4.12 -11.12 3.64
CA THR A 144 5.53 -11.16 4.04
C THR A 144 6.31 -10.02 3.38
N LYS A 145 7.46 -9.63 3.97
CA LYS A 145 8.19 -8.40 3.63
C LYS A 145 8.63 -8.34 2.14
N GLU A 146 8.78 -9.48 1.51
CA GLU A 146 9.23 -9.67 0.12
C GLU A 146 8.08 -10.06 -0.82
N SER A 147 6.85 -10.13 -0.31
CA SER A 147 5.69 -10.45 -1.12
C SER A 147 5.24 -9.23 -1.93
N PRO A 148 4.96 -9.36 -3.23
CA PRO A 148 4.33 -8.30 -4.03
C PRO A 148 3.00 -7.79 -3.43
N MET A 149 2.35 -8.60 -2.58
CA MET A 149 1.13 -8.21 -1.90
C MET A 149 1.35 -7.17 -0.80
N SER A 150 2.56 -7.07 -0.22
CA SER A 150 2.89 -6.05 0.78
C SER A 150 2.81 -4.65 0.15
N SER A 151 3.41 -4.49 -1.04
CA SER A 151 3.35 -3.24 -1.80
C SER A 151 1.94 -2.94 -2.32
N ALA A 152 1.21 -3.94 -2.80
CA ALA A 152 -0.19 -3.76 -3.22
C ALA A 152 -1.08 -3.27 -2.07
N ARG A 153 -0.87 -3.81 -0.86
CA ARG A 153 -1.54 -3.34 0.36
C ARG A 153 -1.13 -1.90 0.68
N GLN A 154 0.16 -1.57 0.65
CA GLN A 154 0.64 -0.23 0.95
C GLN A 154 0.05 0.82 0.00
N VAL A 155 0.04 0.54 -1.30
CA VAL A 155 -0.62 1.40 -2.31
C VAL A 155 -2.10 1.58 -1.97
N SER A 156 -2.79 0.51 -1.60
CA SER A 156 -4.22 0.58 -1.27
C SER A 156 -4.49 1.39 0.01
N LEU A 157 -3.61 1.30 1.00
CA LEU A 157 -3.70 2.09 2.23
C LEU A 157 -3.47 3.57 1.95
N LEU A 158 -2.48 3.92 1.11
CA LEU A 158 -2.25 5.31 0.69
C LEU A 158 -3.46 5.90 -0.04
N ILE A 159 -4.12 5.12 -0.90
CA ILE A 159 -5.34 5.57 -1.60
C ILE A 159 -6.47 5.84 -0.61
N LEU A 160 -6.65 4.99 0.40
CA LEU A 160 -7.65 5.20 1.45
C LEU A 160 -7.32 6.43 2.31
N GLU A 161 -6.05 6.60 2.67
CA GLU A 161 -5.57 7.78 3.39
C GLU A 161 -5.82 9.06 2.59
N SER A 162 -5.49 9.07 1.29
CA SER A 162 -5.77 10.22 0.43
C SER A 162 -7.25 10.53 0.30
N PHE A 163 -8.11 9.50 0.33
CA PHE A 163 -9.56 9.69 0.31
C PHE A 163 -10.07 10.35 1.60
N LEU A 164 -9.52 9.97 2.76
CA LEU A 164 -9.87 10.57 4.05
C LEU A 164 -9.34 12.00 4.19
N LEU A 165 -8.21 12.30 3.55
CA LEU A 165 -7.61 13.64 3.49
C LEU A 165 -8.19 14.53 2.38
N MET A 166 -9.12 14.01 1.58
CA MET A 166 -9.76 14.76 0.52
C MET A 166 -10.50 15.96 1.14
N PRO A 167 -10.21 17.20 0.72
CA PRO A 167 -10.87 18.34 1.32
C PRO A 167 -12.38 18.28 1.03
N ASP A 168 -13.23 18.87 1.87
CA ASP A 168 -14.67 18.83 1.64
C ASP A 168 -15.04 19.51 0.30
N ARG A 169 -16.09 19.02 -0.36
CA ARG A 169 -16.79 19.79 -1.40
C ARG A 169 -17.68 20.78 -0.65
N GLY A 170 -17.15 21.97 -0.39
CA GLY A 170 -17.94 23.11 0.10
C GLY A 170 -19.07 23.46 -0.87
#